data_AF-R2T1Y5-F1
#
_entry.id   AF-R2T1Y5-F1
#
_cell.length_a   1.000
_cell.length_b   1.000
_cell.length_c   1.000
_cell.angle_alpha   90.00
_cell.angle_beta   90.00
_cell.angle_gamma   90.00
#
_symmetry.space_group_name_H-M   'P 1'
#
loop_
_entity.id
_entity.type
_entity.pdbx_description
1 polymer ?
#
loop_
_entity_poly.entity_id
_entity_poly.type
_entity_poly.pdbx_seq_one_letter_code
_entity_poly.pdbx_strand_id
1 'polypeptide(L)'
;MKKFVLLSLLIVLMVGCSKVDRRTKEVPKKEEPIGLKFDGTKLQIENHTNEDIMILDSETEYSIKKDGKWELVDSIHGDLMLTSSVLSKEKSELDLAIKLSEIQSNEIKVTVYYSNGHNSDEYEVKSIIYNKKGE
;
A
#
# COMPACT_ATOMS: atom_id res chain seq x y z
N MET A 1 -35.01 -15.28 49.21
CA MET A 1 -35.26 -16.65 49.70
C MET A 1 -34.71 -17.64 48.69
N LYS A 2 -33.95 -18.64 49.18
CA LYS A 2 -33.55 -19.93 48.55
C LYS A 2 -32.59 -19.83 47.34
N LYS A 3 -31.28 -20.03 47.53
CA LYS A 3 -30.52 -21.28 47.77
C LYS A 3 -30.17 -22.02 46.46
N PHE A 4 -28.87 -22.07 46.21
CA PHE A 4 -28.09 -23.00 45.39
C PHE A 4 -28.59 -24.45 45.45
N VAL A 5 -28.29 -25.23 44.40
CA VAL A 5 -27.49 -26.50 44.38
C VAL A 5 -27.47 -26.98 42.92
N LEU A 6 -26.35 -26.95 42.19
CA LEU A 6 -25.21 -27.90 42.16
C LEU A 6 -25.52 -29.24 41.44
N LEU A 7 -24.49 -29.70 40.73
CA LEU A 7 -24.19 -31.08 40.29
C LEU A 7 -24.64 -31.55 38.90
N SER A 8 -23.65 -31.62 38.00
CA SER A 8 -23.13 -32.88 37.42
C SER A 8 -22.00 -32.52 36.45
N LEU A 9 -20.74 -32.44 36.88
CA LEU A 9 -19.79 -33.54 37.02
C LEU A 9 -19.64 -34.39 35.74
N LEU A 10 -18.70 -33.95 34.88
CA LEU A 10 -17.56 -34.74 34.39
C LEU A 10 -17.86 -36.09 33.72
N ILE A 11 -17.91 -36.13 32.37
CA ILE A 11 -17.67 -37.35 31.59
C ILE A 11 -16.83 -37.01 30.34
N VAL A 12 -15.56 -37.45 30.41
CA VAL A 12 -14.72 -37.96 29.31
C VAL A 12 -14.01 -36.94 28.40
N LEU A 13 -12.84 -36.54 28.87
CA LEU A 13 -11.62 -36.60 28.06
C LEU A 13 -11.46 -38.06 27.57
N MET A 14 -11.42 -38.30 26.25
CA MET A 14 -10.49 -39.23 25.61
C MET A 14 -10.58 -39.14 24.08
N VAL A 15 -9.52 -38.56 23.51
CA VAL A 15 -8.78 -39.03 22.32
C VAL A 15 -9.54 -39.13 20.99
N GLY A 16 -9.59 -37.99 20.29
CA GLY A 16 -9.57 -37.95 18.83
C GLY A 16 -8.27 -37.29 18.36
N CYS A 17 -7.16 -38.04 18.40
CA CYS A 17 -5.90 -37.61 17.82
C CYS A 17 -5.98 -37.72 16.28
N SER A 18 -6.78 -36.87 15.66
CA SER A 18 -6.62 -36.63 14.22
C SER A 18 -5.54 -35.57 14.10
N LYS A 19 -4.37 -35.97 13.60
CA LYS A 19 -3.39 -35.06 13.03
C LYS A 19 -4.15 -34.14 12.07
N VAL A 20 -4.51 -32.95 12.54
CA VAL A 20 -4.88 -31.86 11.67
C VAL A 20 -3.58 -31.52 10.97
N ASP A 21 -3.38 -32.14 9.81
CA ASP A 21 -2.38 -31.73 8.85
C ASP A 21 -2.81 -30.33 8.42
N ARG A 22 -2.41 -29.34 9.23
CA ARG A 22 -2.45 -27.93 8.87
C ARG A 22 -1.39 -27.74 7.79
N ARG A 23 -1.63 -28.30 6.61
CA ARG A 23 -1.30 -27.59 5.39
C ARG A 23 -2.23 -26.38 5.38
N THR A 24 -1.83 -25.36 6.13
CA THR A 24 -2.12 -24.00 5.72
C THR A 24 -1.65 -23.97 4.28
N LYS A 25 -2.58 -24.09 3.32
CA LYS A 25 -2.29 -23.69 1.95
C LYS A 25 -1.82 -22.25 2.13
N GLU A 26 -0.53 -22.02 1.96
CA GLU A 26 -0.01 -20.67 1.76
C GLU A 26 -0.87 -20.12 0.64
N VAL A 27 -1.79 -19.22 1.01
CA VAL A 27 -2.51 -18.42 0.04
C VAL A 27 -1.37 -17.71 -0.71
N PRO A 28 -1.20 -17.94 -2.02
CA PRO A 28 -0.15 -17.27 -2.76
C PRO A 28 -0.27 -15.79 -2.43
N LYS A 29 0.81 -15.21 -1.90
CA LYS A 29 0.86 -13.79 -1.60
C LYS A 29 0.50 -13.10 -2.91
N LYS A 30 -0.70 -12.51 -2.98
CA LYS A 30 -1.18 -11.83 -4.18
C LYS A 30 -0.08 -10.85 -4.56
N GLU A 31 0.57 -11.08 -5.70
CA GLU A 31 1.62 -10.19 -6.17
C GLU A 31 0.98 -8.81 -6.33
N GLU A 32 1.60 -7.80 -5.72
CA GLU A 32 1.08 -6.44 -5.81
C GLU A 32 1.24 -5.95 -7.25
N PRO A 33 0.22 -5.31 -7.85
CA PRO A 33 0.20 -4.98 -9.28
C PRO A 33 1.38 -4.11 -9.71
N ILE A 34 1.82 -3.23 -8.81
CA ILE A 34 2.95 -2.33 -9.05
C ILE A 34 3.96 -2.43 -7.92
N GLY A 35 5.23 -2.16 -8.20
CA GLY A 35 6.30 -1.93 -7.23
C GLY A 35 6.65 -0.44 -7.15
N LEU A 36 6.99 0.05 -5.95
CA LEU A 36 7.48 1.43 -5.76
C LEU A 36 8.86 1.40 -5.11
N LYS A 37 9.76 2.26 -5.59
CA LYS A 37 11.10 2.41 -5.03
C LYS A 37 11.65 3.81 -5.30
N PHE A 38 12.41 4.36 -4.36
CA PHE A 38 13.16 5.59 -4.61
C PHE A 38 14.58 5.32 -5.11
N ASP A 39 14.99 6.09 -6.12
CA ASP A 39 16.39 6.30 -6.52
C ASP A 39 16.71 7.81 -6.45
N GLY A 40 17.35 8.22 -5.37
CA GLY A 40 17.43 9.65 -5.02
C GLY A 40 16.03 10.24 -4.82
N THR A 41 15.73 11.32 -5.55
CA THR A 41 14.41 11.99 -5.56
C THR A 41 13.46 11.44 -6.62
N LYS A 42 13.89 10.45 -7.41
CA LYS A 42 13.04 9.83 -8.44
C LYS A 42 12.28 8.65 -7.86
N LEU A 43 10.98 8.61 -8.11
CA LEU A 43 10.14 7.47 -7.78
C LEU A 43 10.12 6.52 -9.00
N GLN A 44 10.72 5.35 -8.82
CA GLN A 44 10.59 4.22 -9.75
C GLN A 44 9.28 3.50 -9.50
N ILE A 45 8.50 3.33 -10.57
CA ILE A 45 7.23 2.60 -10.58
C ILE A 45 7.40 1.41 -11.51
N GLU A 46 7.31 0.21 -10.97
CA GLU A 46 7.47 -1.04 -11.71
C GLU A 46 6.10 -1.69 -11.90
N ASN A 47 5.75 -2.08 -13.13
CA ASN A 47 4.50 -2.75 -13.42
C ASN A 47 4.71 -4.27 -13.41
N HIS A 48 4.13 -4.96 -12.44
CA HIS A 48 4.21 -6.41 -12.33
C HIS A 48 3.05 -7.13 -13.04
N THR A 49 2.13 -6.41 -13.67
CA THR A 49 1.00 -7.01 -14.38
C THR A 49 1.39 -7.39 -15.81
N ASN A 50 0.48 -8.05 -16.53
CA ASN A 50 0.65 -8.35 -17.96
C ASN A 50 0.03 -7.26 -18.86
N GLU A 51 -0.55 -6.22 -18.27
CA GLU A 51 -1.25 -5.13 -18.96
C GLU A 51 -0.53 -3.81 -18.70
N ASP A 52 -0.79 -2.79 -19.51
CA ASP A 52 -0.28 -1.44 -19.24
C ASP A 52 -1.09 -0.79 -18.11
N ILE A 53 -0.39 -0.11 -17.22
CA ILE A 53 -1.01 0.68 -16.15
C ILE A 53 -0.91 2.16 -16.47
N MET A 54 -1.91 2.93 -16.04
CA MET A 54 -1.90 4.38 -16.09
C MET A 54 -1.68 4.92 -14.68
N ILE A 55 -0.66 5.76 -14.51
CA ILE A 55 -0.40 6.52 -13.29
C ILE A 55 -1.04 7.89 -13.45
N LEU A 56 -1.76 8.32 -12.42
CA LEU A 56 -2.29 9.68 -12.31
C LEU A 56 -1.25 10.57 -11.62
N ASP A 57 -0.28 11.06 -12.38
CA ASP A 57 0.81 11.88 -11.86
C ASP A 57 0.28 13.12 -11.11
N SER A 58 -0.78 13.75 -11.63
CA SER A 58 -1.42 14.93 -11.02
C SER A 58 -2.13 14.66 -9.70
N GLU A 59 -2.46 13.40 -9.41
CA GLU A 59 -3.12 13.02 -8.15
C GLU A 59 -2.13 12.54 -7.10
N THR A 60 -0.82 12.59 -7.37
CA THR A 60 0.19 12.18 -6.39
C THR A 60 0.13 13.07 -5.15
N GLU A 61 -0.06 12.43 -4.00
CA GLU A 61 -0.22 13.08 -2.70
C GLU A 61 1.02 12.94 -1.83
N TYR A 62 1.24 13.95 -0.99
CA TYR A 62 2.35 14.01 -0.04
C TYR A 62 1.82 14.22 1.37
N SER A 63 2.15 13.30 2.27
CA SER A 63 1.82 13.44 3.68
C SER A 63 3.06 13.43 4.55
N ILE A 64 3.01 14.12 5.69
CA ILE A 64 4.04 14.06 6.74
C ILE A 64 3.42 13.60 8.05
N LYS A 65 4.26 13.16 8.97
CA LYS A 65 3.81 12.68 10.27
C LYS A 65 3.77 13.82 11.29
N LYS A 66 2.59 14.10 11.84
CA LYS A 66 2.35 15.04 12.94
C LYS A 66 1.53 14.35 14.01
N ASP A 67 1.98 14.45 15.27
CA ASP A 67 1.33 13.80 16.42
C ASP A 67 1.01 12.30 16.20
N GLY A 68 1.92 11.60 15.49
CA GLY A 68 1.78 10.18 15.18
C GLY A 68 0.85 9.84 14.02
N LYS A 69 0.18 10.83 13.40
CA LYS A 69 -0.74 10.67 12.28
C LYS A 69 -0.15 11.23 10.99
N TRP A 70 -0.52 10.64 9.86
CA TRP A 70 -0.18 11.18 8.55
C TRP A 70 -1.16 12.30 8.19
N GLU A 71 -0.62 13.49 7.94
CA GLU A 71 -1.37 14.65 7.47
C GLU A 71 -0.93 15.01 6.06
N LEU A 72 -1.90 15.22 5.16
CA LEU A 72 -1.65 15.72 3.81
C LEU A 72 -1.05 17.14 3.91
N VAL A 73 0.04 17.38 3.20
CA VAL A 73 0.72 18.69 3.19
C VAL A 73 0.85 19.29 1.80
N ASP A 74 0.86 18.45 0.78
CA ASP A 74 0.83 18.90 -0.60
C ASP A 74 0.20 17.80 -1.46
N SER A 75 -0.26 18.21 -2.62
CA SER A 75 -0.85 17.38 -3.67
C SER A 75 -0.53 18.06 -4.99
N ILE A 76 -0.18 17.31 -6.03
CA ILE A 76 0.03 17.89 -7.37
C ILE A 76 -1.32 18.19 -8.06
N HIS A 77 -2.43 18.33 -7.32
CA HIS A 77 -3.74 18.70 -7.87
C HIS A 77 -3.58 19.94 -8.77
N GLY A 78 -3.52 19.71 -10.06
CA GLY A 78 -3.30 20.70 -11.09
C GLY A 78 -4.52 20.74 -12.00
N ASP A 79 -4.80 21.91 -12.58
CA ASP A 79 -5.86 22.07 -13.59
C ASP A 79 -5.66 21.17 -14.83
N LEU A 80 -4.45 20.64 -15.02
CA LEU A 80 -4.09 19.70 -16.08
C LEU A 80 -3.94 18.29 -15.50
N MET A 81 -4.82 17.37 -15.90
CA MET A 81 -4.65 15.94 -15.62
C MET A 81 -3.40 15.43 -16.35
N LEU A 82 -2.33 15.21 -15.59
CA LEU A 82 -1.10 14.59 -16.08
C LEU A 82 -1.16 13.11 -15.74
N THR A 83 -0.95 12.28 -16.77
CA THR A 83 -0.91 10.83 -16.63
C THR A 83 0.31 10.28 -17.35
N SER A 84 0.86 9.19 -16.81
CA SER A 84 1.94 8.44 -17.42
C SER A 84 1.56 6.98 -17.55
N SER A 85 2.01 6.30 -18.61
CA SER A 85 1.80 4.86 -18.78
C SER A 85 3.05 4.10 -18.36
N VAL A 86 2.88 2.99 -17.63
CA VAL A 86 3.95 2.01 -17.40
C VAL A 86 3.58 0.74 -18.12
N LEU A 87 4.39 0.38 -19.12
CA LEU A 87 4.13 -0.80 -19.93
C LEU A 87 4.19 -2.07 -19.09
N SER A 88 3.49 -3.11 -19.55
CA SER A 88 3.54 -4.46 -18.98
C SER A 88 4.98 -4.92 -18.71
N LYS A 89 5.27 -5.35 -17.47
CA LYS A 89 6.58 -5.83 -17.02
C LYS A 89 7.73 -4.81 -17.13
N GLU A 90 7.42 -3.54 -17.34
CA GLU A 90 8.40 -2.46 -17.46
C GLU A 90 8.39 -1.55 -16.23
N LYS A 91 9.31 -0.58 -16.23
CA LYS A 91 9.42 0.45 -15.20
C LYS A 91 9.39 1.86 -15.79
N SER A 92 8.84 2.80 -15.04
CA SER A 92 8.90 4.23 -15.32
C SER A 92 9.52 4.99 -14.15
N GLU A 93 9.86 6.26 -14.39
CA GLU A 93 10.39 7.17 -13.38
C GLU A 93 9.55 8.44 -13.34
N LEU A 94 9.12 8.81 -12.13
CA LEU A 94 8.53 10.11 -11.83
C LEU A 94 9.55 10.94 -11.05
N ASP A 95 9.99 12.06 -11.61
CA ASP A 95 10.93 12.97 -10.94
C ASP A 95 10.18 13.87 -9.94
N LEU A 96 10.44 13.66 -8.65
CA LEU A 96 9.80 14.38 -7.57
C LEU A 96 10.73 15.39 -6.88
N ALA A 97 11.89 15.70 -7.48
CA ALA A 97 12.91 16.56 -6.85
C ALA A 97 12.36 17.88 -6.31
N ILE A 98 11.62 18.62 -7.16
CA ILE A 98 11.06 19.93 -6.80
C ILE A 98 10.07 19.77 -5.63
N LYS A 99 9.08 18.89 -5.79
CA LYS A 99 8.03 18.68 -4.78
C LYS A 99 8.57 18.20 -3.44
N LEU A 100 9.49 17.24 -3.46
CA LEU A 100 10.14 16.76 -2.25
C LEU A 100 11.01 17.85 -1.59
N SER A 101 11.62 18.76 -2.36
CA SER A 101 12.42 19.85 -1.80
C SER A 101 11.58 20.89 -1.04
N GLU A 102 10.36 21.17 -1.51
CA GLU A 102 9.44 22.15 -0.93
C GLU A 102 8.87 21.71 0.44
N ILE A 103 8.75 20.40 0.66
CA ILE A 103 8.15 19.85 1.88
C ILE A 103 9.16 19.88 3.04
N GLN A 104 8.83 20.60 4.11
CA GLN A 104 9.67 20.74 5.31
C GLN A 104 9.55 19.54 6.26
N SER A 105 9.87 18.33 5.77
CA SER A 105 9.94 17.10 6.57
C SER A 105 11.03 16.16 6.05
N ASN A 106 11.67 15.43 6.95
CA ASN A 106 12.63 14.38 6.61
C ASN A 106 11.96 13.06 6.22
N GLU A 107 10.76 12.82 6.74
CA GLU A 107 9.97 11.63 6.43
C GLU A 107 8.69 12.08 5.69
N ILE A 108 8.53 11.62 4.45
CA ILE A 108 7.42 12.01 3.57
C ILE A 108 6.80 10.73 3.02
N LYS A 109 5.50 10.55 3.24
CA LYS A 109 4.73 9.50 2.58
C LYS A 109 4.27 10.03 1.23
N VAL A 110 4.70 9.37 0.16
CA VAL A 110 4.24 9.64 -1.21
C VAL A 110 3.19 8.59 -1.55
N THR A 111 2.04 9.04 -2.02
CA THR A 111 0.91 8.19 -2.42
C THR A 111 0.63 8.41 -3.90
N VAL A 112 0.69 7.34 -4.68
CA VAL A 112 0.38 7.36 -6.11
C VAL A 112 -0.95 6.67 -6.38
N TYR A 113 -1.66 7.18 -7.37
CA TYR A 113 -2.91 6.65 -7.86
C TYR A 113 -2.70 6.04 -9.24
N TYR A 114 -3.26 4.86 -9.49
CA TYR A 114 -3.09 4.16 -10.76
C TYR A 114 -4.34 3.37 -11.15
N SER A 115 -4.49 3.08 -12.44
CA SER A 115 -5.53 2.19 -12.96
C SER A 115 -4.96 1.19 -13.96
N ASN A 116 -5.62 0.04 -14.10
CA ASN A 116 -5.28 -0.97 -15.11
C ASN A 116 -6.06 -0.67 -16.38
N GLY A 117 -5.33 -0.31 -17.45
CA GLY A 117 -5.64 -0.35 -18.89
C GLY A 117 -6.96 0.16 -19.48
N HIS A 118 -8.12 0.03 -18.82
CA HIS A 118 -9.41 0.10 -19.51
C HIS A 118 -10.59 0.68 -18.70
N ASN A 119 -10.50 0.82 -17.38
CA ASN A 119 -11.53 1.48 -16.57
C ASN A 119 -10.94 2.67 -15.82
N SER A 120 -11.14 3.87 -16.37
CA SER A 120 -10.70 5.15 -15.75
C SER A 120 -11.49 5.53 -14.50
N ASP A 121 -12.54 4.79 -14.15
CA ASP A 121 -13.44 5.17 -13.04
C ASP A 121 -13.06 4.48 -11.72
N GLU A 122 -12.14 3.52 -11.77
CA GLU A 122 -11.60 2.83 -10.60
C GLU A 122 -10.08 3.01 -10.52
N TYR A 123 -9.63 3.71 -9.47
CA TYR A 123 -8.21 3.89 -9.18
C TYR A 123 -7.80 3.08 -7.96
N GLU A 124 -6.66 2.42 -8.09
CA GLU A 124 -5.93 1.81 -7.00
C GLU A 124 -4.90 2.79 -6.43
N VAL A 125 -4.48 2.56 -5.19
CA VAL A 125 -3.60 3.45 -4.45
C VAL A 125 -2.43 2.66 -3.89
N LYS A 126 -1.23 3.23 -4.02
CA LYS A 126 -0.05 2.69 -3.34
C LYS A 126 0.79 3.81 -2.74
N SER A 127 1.34 3.54 -1.56
CA SER A 127 2.19 4.50 -0.85
C SER A 127 3.59 3.95 -0.61
N ILE A 128 4.55 4.86 -0.51
CA ILE A 128 5.93 4.59 -0.11
C ILE A 128 6.45 5.74 0.76
N ILE A 129 7.34 5.42 1.70
CA ILE A 129 8.00 6.42 2.53
C ILE A 129 9.31 6.85 1.87
N TYR A 130 9.41 8.13 1.55
CA TYR A 130 10.66 8.80 1.23
C TYR A 130 11.30 9.33 2.51
N ASN A 131 12.59 9.06 2.66
CA ASN A 131 13.40 9.63 3.73
C ASN A 131 14.45 10.55 3.11
N LYS A 132 14.39 11.85 3.38
CA LYS A 132 15.49 12.78 3.07
C LYS A 132 16.69 12.29 3.84
N LYS A 133 17.72 11.83 3.13
CA LYS A 133 19.04 11.64 3.75
C LYS A 133 19.47 13.02 4.23
N GLY A 134 19.82 13.13 5.51
CA GLY A 134 20.37 14.36 6.06
C GLY A 134 21.59 14.76 5.24
N GLU A 135 21.57 15.99 4.74
CA GLU A 135 22.76 16.65 4.18
C GLU A 135 23.85 16.80 5.25
#